data_AF-A0A397I6J1-F1
#
_entry.id   AF-A0A397I6J1-F1
#
_cell.length_a   1.000
_cell.length_b   1.000
_cell.length_c   1.000
_cell.angle_alpha   90.00
_cell.angle_beta   90.00
_cell.angle_gamma   90.00
#
_symmetry.space_group_name_H-M   'P 1'
#
loop_
_entity.id
_entity.type
_entity.pdbx_description
1 polymer ?
#
loop_
_entity_poly.entity_id
_entity_poly.type
_entity_poly.pdbx_seq_one_letter_code
_entity_poly.pdbx_strand_id
1 'polypeptide(L)'
;MTANQFLLEELVETLQTFLIENHPSWLKLNFSKIYNSSFQTDFKALQNYCNDIIAKHPNLIFESTDFNSLPEAALVSIIQREDLQLEESKIWDYMIQWGTAQNKILPSNLDDWIDKDFRILKNSLQQCLPHIRYFQISSGNIMEKVFPYQQILDKTLWADILKYFMAPDKPITSTILPPRKIVTTQLPNRGNAFQITSSIITNEHAAEIASWIDNKEVTYEVNNNPYEFNLILRGSRDGFERDKFWNLCDKKKNLLVVVKVKDTDEILGGYNPIGWNCFYSGWYSTTNDSFIFSLKNGNIKNHILSRVTKASNAIYNTSYGLNFGCYDFGMKEDHSFYVNSSFVYEKQIRKLSGTFSIDDYEVFQIKKK
;
A
#
# COMPACT_ATOMS: atom_id res chain seq x y z
N MET A 1 26.54 -3.60 -16.21
CA MET A 1 26.59 -4.86 -16.99
C MET A 1 27.88 -4.95 -17.80
N THR A 2 28.15 -4.03 -18.73
CA THR A 2 29.39 -4.03 -19.54
C THR A 2 30.68 -4.10 -18.71
N ALA A 3 30.81 -3.27 -17.67
CA ALA A 3 31.98 -3.31 -16.78
C ALA A 3 32.18 -4.68 -16.10
N ASN A 4 31.09 -5.34 -15.69
CA ASN A 4 31.13 -6.68 -15.11
C ASN A 4 31.55 -7.74 -16.13
N GLN A 5 31.07 -7.60 -17.36
CA GLN A 5 31.38 -8.50 -18.47
C GLN A 5 32.87 -8.44 -18.88
N PHE A 6 33.49 -7.27 -18.70
CA PHE A 6 34.93 -7.06 -18.88
C PHE A 6 35.76 -7.28 -17.59
N LEU A 7 35.15 -7.81 -16.52
CA LEU A 7 35.80 -8.10 -15.24
C LEU A 7 36.51 -6.87 -14.61
N LEU A 8 35.92 -5.68 -14.80
CA LEU A 8 36.40 -4.44 -14.21
C LEU A 8 35.82 -4.28 -12.80
N GLU A 9 36.26 -5.12 -11.87
CA GLU A 9 35.70 -5.24 -10.52
C GLU A 9 35.70 -3.91 -9.74
N GLU A 10 36.83 -3.19 -9.74
CA GLU A 10 36.95 -1.87 -9.08
C GLU A 10 35.95 -0.84 -9.63
N LEU A 11 35.73 -0.86 -10.95
CA LEU A 11 34.77 0.04 -11.60
C LEU A 11 33.33 -0.35 -11.24
N VAL A 12 33.03 -1.65 -11.18
CA VAL A 12 31.71 -2.14 -10.77
C VAL A 12 31.40 -1.79 -9.32
N GLU A 13 32.37 -1.92 -8.42
CA GLU A 13 32.22 -1.51 -7.02
C GLU A 13 32.02 0.01 -6.90
N THR A 14 32.88 0.79 -7.56
CA THR A 14 32.82 2.25 -7.54
C THR A 14 31.48 2.78 -8.05
N LEU A 15 30.93 2.19 -9.13
CA LEU A 15 29.63 2.58 -9.67
C LEU A 15 28.47 2.25 -8.74
N GLN A 16 28.50 1.10 -8.06
CA GLN A 16 27.46 0.74 -7.09
C GLN A 16 27.43 1.74 -5.94
N THR A 17 28.58 2.03 -5.35
CA THR A 17 28.73 3.01 -4.26
C THR A 17 28.31 4.41 -4.70
N PHE A 18 28.77 4.85 -5.88
CA PHE A 18 28.38 6.14 -6.44
C PHE A 18 26.86 6.29 -6.58
N LEU A 19 26.16 5.26 -7.10
CA LEU A 19 24.71 5.27 -7.24
C LEU A 19 23.99 5.34 -5.89
N ILE A 20 24.46 4.56 -4.91
CA ILE A 20 23.89 4.53 -3.55
C ILE A 20 24.00 5.90 -2.89
N GLU A 21 25.16 6.53 -2.96
CA GLU A 21 25.43 7.80 -2.28
C GLU A 21 24.80 9.01 -2.97
N ASN A 22 24.84 9.05 -4.31
CA ASN A 22 24.51 10.26 -5.07
C ASN A 22 23.10 10.23 -5.68
N HIS A 23 22.49 9.04 -5.83
CA HIS A 23 21.19 8.90 -6.51
C HIS A 23 20.12 8.11 -5.72
N PRO A 24 19.96 8.30 -4.40
CA PRO A 24 19.01 7.53 -3.60
C PRO A 24 17.54 7.71 -4.03
N SER A 25 17.15 8.91 -4.48
CA SER A 25 15.78 9.16 -4.97
C SER A 25 15.47 8.37 -6.25
N TRP A 26 16.43 8.29 -7.16
CA TRP A 26 16.28 7.50 -8.38
C TRP A 26 16.23 5.99 -8.08
N LEU A 27 17.04 5.53 -7.11
CA LEU A 27 17.00 4.15 -6.63
C LEU A 27 15.63 3.79 -6.04
N LYS A 28 15.02 4.71 -5.28
CA LYS A 28 13.67 4.52 -4.72
C LYS A 28 12.59 4.43 -5.80
N LEU A 29 12.64 5.27 -6.83
CA LEU A 29 11.66 5.27 -7.92
C LEU A 29 11.72 3.98 -8.77
N ASN A 30 12.88 3.34 -8.86
CA ASN A 30 13.10 2.15 -9.69
C ASN A 30 13.41 0.90 -8.88
N PHE A 31 12.96 0.86 -7.62
CA PHE A 31 13.45 -0.07 -6.59
C PHE A 31 13.36 -1.54 -6.99
N SER A 32 12.18 -2.00 -7.43
CA SER A 32 11.93 -3.39 -7.84
C SER A 32 12.83 -3.83 -9.01
N LYS A 33 12.95 -2.97 -10.03
CA LYS A 33 13.77 -3.22 -11.22
C LYS A 33 15.25 -3.31 -10.88
N ILE A 34 15.75 -2.36 -10.08
CA ILE A 34 17.15 -2.35 -9.65
C ILE A 34 17.46 -3.60 -8.83
N TYR A 35 16.57 -3.94 -7.90
CA TYR A 35 16.73 -5.12 -7.07
C TYR A 35 16.81 -6.39 -7.93
N ASN A 36 15.87 -6.58 -8.88
CA ASN A 36 15.91 -7.70 -9.81
C ASN A 36 17.22 -7.74 -10.63
N SER A 37 17.59 -6.62 -11.27
CA SER A 37 18.83 -6.53 -12.06
C SER A 37 20.10 -6.76 -11.25
N SER A 38 20.09 -6.43 -9.95
CA SER A 38 21.24 -6.64 -9.07
C SER A 38 21.59 -8.11 -8.88
N PHE A 39 20.61 -9.02 -8.93
CA PHE A 39 20.84 -10.46 -8.85
C PHE A 39 21.26 -11.07 -10.18
N GLN A 40 20.87 -10.49 -11.30
CA GLN A 40 21.29 -10.96 -12.63
C GLN A 40 22.79 -10.73 -12.90
N THR A 41 23.35 -9.65 -12.37
CA THR A 41 24.76 -9.25 -12.60
C THR A 41 25.63 -9.40 -11.34
N ASP A 42 25.07 -9.97 -10.28
CA ASP A 42 25.67 -10.15 -8.95
C ASP A 42 26.25 -8.88 -8.28
N PHE A 43 25.50 -7.77 -8.34
CA PHE A 43 25.87 -6.49 -7.72
C PHE A 43 25.64 -6.50 -6.20
N LYS A 44 26.60 -7.08 -5.46
CA LYS A 44 26.50 -7.29 -4.00
C LYS A 44 26.20 -6.04 -3.18
N ALA A 45 26.83 -4.89 -3.49
CA ALA A 45 26.61 -3.67 -2.72
C ALA A 45 25.17 -3.15 -2.91
N LEU A 46 24.63 -3.22 -4.13
CA LEU A 46 23.23 -2.89 -4.39
C LEU A 46 22.26 -3.90 -3.78
N GLN A 47 22.56 -5.20 -3.86
CA GLN A 47 21.76 -6.25 -3.21
C GLN A 47 21.64 -5.98 -1.71
N ASN A 48 22.76 -5.71 -1.03
CA ASN A 48 22.80 -5.42 0.40
C ASN A 48 22.04 -4.14 0.75
N TYR A 49 22.29 -3.05 0.02
CA TYR A 49 21.58 -1.78 0.20
C TYR A 49 20.06 -1.94 0.07
N CYS A 50 19.60 -2.63 -0.98
CA CYS A 50 18.17 -2.92 -1.16
C CYS A 50 17.64 -3.82 -0.06
N ASN A 51 18.36 -4.88 0.31
CA ASN A 51 17.95 -5.80 1.38
C ASN A 51 17.77 -5.08 2.72
N ASP A 52 18.62 -4.12 3.06
CA ASP A 52 18.49 -3.32 4.29
C ASP A 52 17.26 -2.42 4.30
N ILE A 53 16.84 -1.96 3.12
CA ILE A 53 15.60 -1.18 2.95
C ILE A 53 14.39 -2.11 3.02
N ILE A 54 14.41 -3.24 2.31
CA ILE A 54 13.31 -4.22 2.28
C ILE A 54 13.05 -4.79 3.67
N ALA A 55 14.10 -5.03 4.45
CA ALA A 55 13.96 -5.51 5.83
C ALA A 55 13.02 -4.61 6.63
N LYS A 56 13.10 -3.28 6.45
CA LYS A 56 12.30 -2.28 7.15
C LYS A 56 10.96 -1.97 6.46
N HIS A 57 10.92 -2.07 5.13
CA HIS A 57 9.77 -1.76 4.30
C HIS A 57 9.50 -2.88 3.28
N PRO A 58 9.04 -4.06 3.73
CA PRO A 58 8.88 -5.24 2.87
C PRO A 58 7.88 -5.03 1.73
N ASN A 59 6.87 -4.18 1.94
CA ASN A 59 5.85 -3.85 0.95
C ASN A 59 6.43 -3.30 -0.36
N LEU A 60 7.61 -2.65 -0.34
CA LEU A 60 8.28 -2.14 -1.54
C LEU A 60 8.57 -3.23 -2.59
N ILE A 61 8.74 -4.48 -2.15
CA ILE A 61 8.99 -5.62 -3.03
C ILE A 61 7.79 -6.56 -3.07
N PHE A 62 7.24 -6.95 -1.92
CA PHE A 62 6.18 -7.95 -1.88
C PHE A 62 4.84 -7.47 -2.50
N GLU A 63 4.57 -6.16 -2.47
CA GLU A 63 3.37 -5.57 -3.09
C GLU A 63 3.67 -4.92 -4.46
N SER A 64 4.89 -5.09 -4.98
CA SER A 64 5.29 -4.58 -6.29
C SER A 64 4.66 -5.39 -7.42
N THR A 65 4.34 -4.72 -8.54
CA THR A 65 3.93 -5.38 -9.79
C THR A 65 4.97 -6.35 -10.34
N ASP A 66 6.25 -6.14 -9.99
CA ASP A 66 7.37 -6.95 -10.48
C ASP A 66 7.70 -8.12 -9.55
N PHE A 67 7.00 -8.29 -8.42
CA PHE A 67 7.31 -9.30 -7.41
C PHE A 67 7.44 -10.72 -7.99
N ASN A 68 6.47 -11.11 -8.81
CA ASN A 68 6.44 -12.44 -9.44
C ASN A 68 7.56 -12.65 -10.47
N SER A 69 8.31 -11.61 -10.85
CA SER A 69 9.46 -11.69 -11.77
C SER A 69 10.81 -11.77 -11.06
N LEU A 70 10.82 -11.76 -9.72
CA LEU A 70 12.05 -11.82 -8.95
C LEU A 70 12.76 -13.18 -9.11
N PRO A 71 14.10 -13.18 -9.23
CA PRO A 71 14.88 -14.42 -9.14
C PRO A 71 14.67 -15.10 -7.78
N GLU A 72 14.68 -16.43 -7.73
CA GLU A 72 14.55 -17.19 -6.47
C GLU A 72 15.61 -16.73 -5.44
N ALA A 73 16.85 -16.54 -5.87
CA ALA A 73 17.94 -16.06 -5.02
C ALA A 73 17.64 -14.70 -4.37
N ALA A 74 16.92 -13.83 -5.05
CA ALA A 74 16.50 -12.53 -4.51
C ALA A 74 15.45 -12.72 -3.41
N LEU A 75 14.47 -13.60 -3.62
CA LEU A 75 13.46 -13.95 -2.62
C LEU A 75 14.11 -14.61 -1.39
N VAL A 76 14.98 -15.60 -1.61
CA VAL A 76 15.79 -16.27 -0.57
C VAL A 76 16.54 -15.24 0.26
N SER A 77 17.20 -14.28 -0.39
CA SER A 77 18.01 -13.27 0.31
C SER A 77 17.19 -12.38 1.25
N ILE A 78 15.90 -12.20 0.97
CA ILE A 78 14.96 -11.45 1.82
C ILE A 78 14.46 -12.36 2.95
N ILE A 79 13.94 -13.54 2.63
CA ILE A 79 13.29 -14.41 3.62
C ILE A 79 14.30 -15.07 4.57
N GLN A 80 15.59 -15.09 4.27
CA GLN A 80 16.60 -15.54 5.24
C GLN A 80 16.88 -14.51 6.35
N ARG A 81 16.59 -13.22 6.12
CA ARG A 81 16.95 -12.13 7.05
C ARG A 81 16.28 -12.27 8.41
N GLU A 82 17.05 -12.14 9.48
CA GLU A 82 16.47 -12.16 10.84
C GLU A 82 15.63 -10.92 11.15
N ASP A 83 15.91 -9.77 10.52
CA ASP A 83 15.32 -8.46 10.81
C ASP A 83 14.22 -8.03 9.82
N LEU A 84 13.72 -8.96 9.00
CA LEU A 84 12.60 -8.68 8.08
C LEU A 84 11.31 -8.40 8.87
N GLN A 85 10.77 -7.19 8.71
CA GLN A 85 9.57 -6.69 9.39
C GLN A 85 8.26 -7.20 8.75
N LEU A 86 8.11 -8.52 8.62
CA LEU A 86 6.92 -9.15 8.04
C LEU A 86 6.52 -10.41 8.83
N GLU A 87 5.22 -10.60 9.04
CA GLU A 87 4.67 -11.78 9.72
C GLU A 87 4.93 -13.05 8.91
N GLU A 88 5.28 -14.16 9.59
CA GLU A 88 5.62 -15.43 8.92
C GLU A 88 4.47 -15.99 8.08
N SER A 89 3.22 -15.80 8.50
CA SER A 89 2.05 -16.21 7.70
C SER A 89 1.93 -15.43 6.40
N LYS A 90 2.31 -14.15 6.37
CA LYS A 90 2.34 -13.33 5.14
C LYS A 90 3.51 -13.72 4.25
N ILE A 91 4.68 -14.01 4.85
CA ILE A 91 5.83 -14.53 4.10
C ILE A 91 5.45 -15.81 3.36
N TRP A 92 4.71 -16.70 4.02
CA TRP A 92 4.17 -17.91 3.40
C TRP A 92 3.24 -17.59 2.22
N ASP A 93 2.27 -16.69 2.38
CA ASP A 93 1.34 -16.31 1.31
C ASP A 93 2.09 -15.80 0.07
N TYR A 94 3.05 -14.89 0.26
CA TYR A 94 3.87 -14.35 -0.83
C TYR A 94 4.77 -15.41 -1.47
N MET A 95 5.29 -16.35 -0.69
CA MET A 95 6.09 -17.46 -1.21
C MET A 95 5.24 -18.35 -2.13
N ILE A 96 4.02 -18.70 -1.71
CA ILE A 96 3.08 -19.49 -2.52
C ILE A 96 2.68 -18.72 -3.79
N GLN A 97 2.37 -17.43 -3.66
CA GLN A 97 2.09 -16.55 -4.81
C GLN A 97 3.26 -16.55 -5.80
N TRP A 98 4.49 -16.37 -5.32
CA TRP A 98 5.67 -16.31 -6.17
C TRP A 98 5.92 -17.65 -6.87
N GLY A 99 5.85 -18.76 -6.11
CA GLY A 99 6.11 -20.10 -6.64
C GLY A 99 5.06 -20.58 -7.65
N THR A 100 3.79 -20.21 -7.45
CA THR A 100 2.73 -20.50 -8.42
C THR A 100 2.89 -19.65 -9.68
N ALA A 101 3.27 -18.38 -9.54
CA ALA A 101 3.51 -17.48 -10.67
C ALA A 101 4.67 -17.91 -11.58
N GLN A 102 5.65 -18.66 -11.06
CA GLN A 102 6.74 -19.22 -11.87
C GLN A 102 6.25 -20.32 -12.84
N ASN A 103 5.08 -20.92 -12.59
CA ASN A 103 4.62 -22.10 -13.33
C ASN A 103 3.20 -21.93 -13.85
N LYS A 104 3.06 -21.35 -15.05
CA LYS A 104 1.76 -21.13 -15.72
C LYS A 104 0.96 -22.40 -16.05
N ILE A 105 1.54 -23.58 -15.84
CA ILE A 105 0.91 -24.89 -16.07
C ILE A 105 0.07 -25.31 -14.85
N LEU A 106 0.34 -24.74 -13.67
CA LEU A 106 -0.40 -25.08 -12.45
C LEU A 106 -1.86 -24.64 -12.56
N PRO A 107 -2.82 -25.49 -12.14
CA PRO A 107 -4.23 -25.10 -12.07
C PRO A 107 -4.43 -23.91 -11.12
N SER A 108 -5.37 -23.02 -11.46
CA SER A 108 -5.70 -21.87 -10.61
C SER A 108 -6.41 -22.28 -9.32
N ASN A 109 -7.22 -23.34 -9.34
CA ASN A 109 -7.89 -23.85 -8.16
C ASN A 109 -7.06 -24.98 -7.53
N LEU A 110 -6.80 -24.89 -6.23
CA LEU A 110 -6.01 -25.87 -5.50
C LEU A 110 -6.67 -27.26 -5.44
N ASP A 111 -8.01 -27.32 -5.48
CA ASP A 111 -8.74 -28.60 -5.48
C ASP A 111 -8.48 -29.44 -6.75
N ASP A 112 -8.03 -28.81 -7.82
CA ASP A 112 -7.70 -29.47 -9.09
C ASP A 112 -6.25 -30.02 -9.11
N TRP A 113 -5.46 -29.78 -8.06
CA TRP A 113 -4.04 -30.13 -8.03
C TRP A 113 -3.83 -31.63 -7.83
N ILE A 114 -2.94 -32.20 -8.64
CA ILE A 114 -2.44 -33.56 -8.48
C ILE A 114 -1.02 -33.55 -7.88
N ASP A 115 -0.53 -34.72 -7.46
CA ASP A 115 0.82 -34.88 -6.89
C ASP A 115 1.94 -34.23 -7.74
N LYS A 116 1.78 -34.23 -9.07
CA LYS A 116 2.73 -33.61 -9.99
C LYS A 116 2.79 -32.09 -9.81
N ASP A 117 1.67 -31.44 -9.55
CA ASP A 117 1.56 -29.98 -9.39
C ASP A 117 2.25 -29.54 -8.09
N PHE A 118 2.04 -30.29 -7.00
CA PHE A 118 2.78 -30.09 -5.75
C PHE A 118 4.29 -30.27 -5.93
N ARG A 119 4.73 -31.23 -6.75
CA ARG A 119 6.17 -31.40 -7.06
C ARG A 119 6.73 -30.21 -7.85
N ILE A 120 5.97 -29.67 -8.80
CA ILE A 120 6.37 -28.47 -9.57
C ILE A 120 6.55 -27.28 -8.62
N LEU A 121 5.58 -27.05 -7.73
CA LEU A 121 5.67 -25.98 -6.73
C LEU A 121 6.83 -26.21 -5.76
N LYS A 122 6.99 -27.45 -5.25
CA LYS A 122 8.09 -27.81 -4.34
C LYS A 122 9.46 -27.54 -4.95
N ASN A 123 9.65 -27.90 -6.23
CA ASN A 123 10.91 -27.66 -6.93
C ASN A 123 11.18 -26.16 -7.11
N SER A 124 10.15 -25.36 -7.35
CA SER A 124 10.27 -23.92 -7.54
C SER A 124 10.60 -23.19 -6.24
N LEU A 125 10.15 -23.71 -5.11
CA LEU A 125 10.36 -23.15 -3.78
C LEU A 125 11.50 -23.83 -3.01
N GLN A 126 12.29 -24.68 -3.66
CA GLN A 126 13.22 -25.57 -2.98
C GLN A 126 14.24 -24.81 -2.12
N GLN A 127 14.74 -23.67 -2.60
CA GLN A 127 15.67 -22.86 -1.82
C GLN A 127 14.96 -21.97 -0.80
N CYS A 128 13.67 -21.70 -1.00
CA CYS A 128 12.88 -20.86 -0.10
C CYS A 128 12.37 -21.61 1.14
N LEU A 129 11.89 -22.85 0.97
CA LEU A 129 11.26 -23.66 2.01
C LEU A 129 12.10 -23.81 3.29
N PRO A 130 13.44 -23.97 3.24
CA PRO A 130 14.27 -24.07 4.44
C PRO A 130 14.34 -22.78 5.29
N HIS A 131 13.94 -21.62 4.75
CA HIS A 131 14.02 -20.33 5.42
C HIS A 131 12.70 -19.88 6.08
N ILE A 132 11.63 -20.66 5.94
CA ILE A 132 10.34 -20.39 6.57
C ILE A 132 10.36 -20.82 8.03
N ARG A 133 9.92 -19.94 8.95
CA ARG A 133 9.89 -20.22 10.38
C ARG A 133 8.55 -20.85 10.78
N TYR A 134 8.30 -22.08 10.31
CA TYR A 134 7.00 -22.77 10.47
C TYR A 134 6.47 -22.77 11.92
N PHE A 135 7.35 -23.00 12.90
CA PHE A 135 7.00 -23.05 14.32
C PHE A 135 6.63 -21.68 14.93
N GLN A 136 6.81 -20.59 14.18
CA GLN A 136 6.45 -19.22 14.55
C GLN A 136 5.15 -18.76 13.87
N ILE A 137 4.56 -19.59 12.99
CA ILE A 137 3.24 -19.35 12.42
C ILE A 137 2.18 -19.81 13.43
N SER A 138 1.11 -19.04 13.62
CA SER A 138 0.02 -19.46 14.52
C SER A 138 -0.66 -20.75 14.04
N SER A 139 -1.14 -21.57 14.97
CA SER A 139 -1.82 -22.83 14.63
C SER A 139 -3.01 -22.64 13.67
N GLY A 140 -3.78 -21.56 13.84
CA GLY A 140 -4.86 -21.20 12.91
C GLY A 140 -4.35 -20.97 11.47
N ASN A 141 -3.28 -20.18 11.32
CA ASN A 141 -2.67 -19.94 10.01
C ASN A 141 -2.00 -21.20 9.44
N ILE A 142 -1.44 -22.09 10.27
CA ILE A 142 -0.95 -23.40 9.79
C ILE A 142 -2.08 -24.19 9.15
N MET A 143 -3.24 -24.26 9.81
CA MET A 143 -4.39 -25.03 9.31
C MET A 143 -5.05 -24.39 8.08
N GLU A 144 -5.11 -23.06 8.02
CA GLU A 144 -5.76 -22.35 6.92
C GLU A 144 -4.85 -22.23 5.69
N LYS A 145 -3.56 -21.94 5.90
CA LYS A 145 -2.65 -21.49 4.83
C LYS A 145 -1.58 -22.52 4.46
N VAL A 146 -1.03 -23.23 5.44
CA VAL A 146 0.09 -24.18 5.21
C VAL A 146 -0.43 -25.57 4.88
N PHE A 147 -1.44 -26.03 5.62
CA PHE A 147 -2.06 -27.36 5.46
C PHE A 147 -2.49 -27.68 4.02
N PRO A 148 -3.11 -26.76 3.25
CA PRO A 148 -3.50 -27.05 1.87
C PRO A 148 -2.32 -27.42 0.96
N TYR A 149 -1.11 -26.97 1.30
CA TYR A 149 0.12 -27.24 0.56
C TYR A 149 1.05 -28.24 1.27
N GLN A 150 0.60 -28.98 2.29
CA GLN A 150 1.43 -29.89 3.10
C GLN A 150 2.31 -30.85 2.28
N GLN A 151 1.89 -31.21 1.06
CA GLN A 151 2.63 -32.11 0.16
C GLN A 151 3.97 -31.56 -0.33
N ILE A 152 4.17 -30.23 -0.29
CA ILE A 152 5.46 -29.62 -0.66
C ILE A 152 6.50 -29.74 0.48
N LEU A 153 6.05 -30.02 1.71
CA LEU A 153 6.90 -30.17 2.87
C LEU A 153 7.42 -31.61 3.00
N ASP A 154 8.58 -31.76 3.64
CA ASP A 154 9.07 -33.09 3.97
C ASP A 154 8.20 -33.73 5.04
N LYS A 155 7.93 -35.04 4.91
CA LYS A 155 7.00 -35.76 5.79
C LYS A 155 7.38 -35.66 7.28
N THR A 156 8.67 -35.64 7.57
CA THR A 156 9.20 -35.46 8.92
C THR A 156 8.92 -34.06 9.46
N LEU A 157 9.17 -33.02 8.65
CA LEU A 157 8.87 -31.64 9.00
C LEU A 157 7.38 -31.43 9.26
N TRP A 158 6.52 -31.94 8.38
CA TRP A 158 5.08 -31.82 8.55
C TRP A 158 4.57 -32.51 9.82
N ALA A 159 5.05 -33.72 10.09
CA ALA A 159 4.73 -34.44 11.32
C ALA A 159 5.18 -33.66 12.58
N ASP A 160 6.38 -33.08 12.54
CA ASP A 160 6.91 -32.27 13.64
C ASP A 160 6.12 -30.97 13.85
N ILE A 161 5.66 -30.31 12.77
CA ILE A 161 4.77 -29.14 12.86
C ILE A 161 3.48 -29.51 13.58
N LEU A 162 2.79 -30.58 13.15
CA LEU A 162 1.55 -31.02 13.81
C LEU A 162 1.78 -31.38 15.28
N LYS A 163 2.87 -32.08 15.56
CA LYS A 163 3.25 -32.49 16.91
C LYS A 163 3.51 -31.29 17.82
N TYR A 164 4.22 -30.27 17.32
CA TYR A 164 4.52 -29.04 18.05
C TYR A 164 3.25 -28.32 18.52
N PHE A 165 2.22 -28.22 17.65
CA PHE A 165 0.97 -27.52 18.01
C PHE A 165 -0.04 -28.38 18.79
N MET A 166 -0.05 -29.70 18.59
CA MET A 166 -1.03 -30.60 19.23
C MET A 166 -0.54 -31.24 20.54
N ALA A 167 0.77 -31.40 20.70
CA ALA A 167 1.38 -32.07 21.85
C ALA A 167 2.77 -31.47 22.16
N PRO A 168 2.84 -30.23 22.68
CA PRO A 168 4.08 -29.47 22.85
C PRO A 168 5.10 -30.16 23.78
N ASP A 169 4.66 -31.04 24.67
CA ASP A 169 5.53 -31.81 25.57
C ASP A 169 6.32 -32.93 24.87
N LYS A 170 6.02 -33.22 23.60
CA LYS A 170 6.68 -34.29 22.86
C LYS A 170 7.87 -33.73 22.05
N PRO A 171 9.03 -34.41 22.04
CA PRO A 171 10.21 -33.93 21.32
C PRO A 171 9.99 -33.96 19.80
N ILE A 172 10.47 -32.94 19.09
CA ILE A 172 10.51 -32.90 17.63
C ILE A 172 11.96 -33.04 17.13
N THR A 173 12.15 -33.44 15.88
CA THR A 173 13.48 -33.61 15.26
C THR A 173 13.90 -32.46 14.35
N SER A 174 12.92 -31.71 13.86
CA SER A 174 13.11 -30.58 12.95
C SER A 174 13.79 -29.41 13.65
N THR A 175 14.64 -28.71 12.90
CA THR A 175 15.30 -27.50 13.41
C THR A 175 14.26 -26.38 13.55
N ILE A 176 14.15 -25.81 14.76
CA ILE A 176 13.31 -24.64 15.01
C ILE A 176 14.14 -23.40 14.68
N LEU A 177 13.76 -22.69 13.62
CA LEU A 177 14.33 -21.37 13.36
C LEU A 177 13.84 -20.37 14.42
N PRO A 178 14.73 -19.54 14.98
CA PRO A 178 14.34 -18.54 15.98
C PRO A 178 13.39 -17.52 15.34
N PRO A 179 12.47 -16.92 16.12
CA PRO A 179 11.60 -15.86 15.60
C PRO A 179 12.43 -14.74 14.97
N ARG A 180 11.89 -14.11 13.91
CA ARG A 180 12.52 -12.90 13.36
C ARG A 180 12.59 -11.84 14.46
N LYS A 181 13.70 -11.10 14.46
CA LYS A 181 13.87 -9.82 15.15
C LYS A 181 12.99 -8.79 14.45
N ILE A 182 11.68 -9.02 14.50
CA ILE A 182 10.72 -7.98 14.26
C ILE A 182 11.05 -6.94 15.31
N VAL A 183 11.49 -5.78 14.86
CA VAL A 183 11.57 -4.61 15.70
C VAL A 183 10.12 -4.26 15.96
N THR A 184 9.53 -5.00 16.90
CA THR A 184 8.57 -4.41 17.80
C THR A 184 9.39 -3.33 18.47
N THR A 185 9.37 -2.13 17.92
CA THR A 185 9.53 -0.97 18.76
C THR A 185 8.41 -1.05 19.79
N GLN A 186 8.61 -1.83 20.86
CA GLN A 186 8.27 -1.35 22.19
C GLN A 186 9.28 -0.25 22.52
N LEU A 187 9.24 0.83 21.71
CA LEU A 187 9.53 2.15 22.23
C LEU A 187 8.56 2.33 23.39
N PRO A 188 8.99 2.91 24.53
CA PRO A 188 8.14 3.06 25.70
C PRO A 188 6.84 3.73 25.27
N ASN A 189 5.73 2.97 25.17
CA ASN A 189 4.41 3.41 24.67
C ASN A 189 4.44 4.77 23.94
N ARG A 190 5.10 4.81 22.78
CA ARG A 190 4.93 5.89 21.80
C ARG A 190 4.22 5.24 20.64
N GLY A 191 2.90 5.31 20.68
CA GLY A 191 1.96 4.50 19.90
C GLY A 191 2.15 4.59 18.39
N ASN A 192 1.59 3.58 17.71
CA ASN A 192 1.21 3.55 16.29
C ASN A 192 1.70 4.75 15.48
N ALA A 193 2.92 4.66 14.92
CA ALA A 193 3.34 5.63 13.91
C ALA A 193 2.25 5.64 12.82
N PHE A 194 1.55 6.76 12.70
CA PHE A 194 0.44 6.89 11.78
C PHE A 194 0.98 6.72 10.35
N GLN A 195 0.49 5.70 9.66
CA GLN A 195 0.84 5.44 8.26
C GLN A 195 -0.44 5.35 7.44
N ILE A 196 -0.55 6.22 6.43
CA ILE A 196 -1.64 6.19 5.46
C ILE A 196 -1.27 5.33 4.24
N THR A 197 -2.19 4.49 3.80
CA THR A 197 -2.07 3.75 2.53
C THR A 197 -2.65 4.60 1.41
N SER A 198 -1.85 5.51 0.85
CA SER A 198 -2.24 6.43 -0.23
C SER A 198 -1.16 6.50 -1.30
N SER A 199 -1.55 6.60 -2.58
CA SER A 199 -0.65 6.93 -3.68
C SER A 199 -0.61 8.43 -3.99
N ILE A 200 -1.55 9.22 -3.46
CA ILE A 200 -1.71 10.66 -3.76
C ILE A 200 -1.19 11.54 -2.63
N ILE A 201 -1.48 11.21 -1.37
CA ILE A 201 -1.16 12.05 -0.19
C ILE A 201 -0.19 11.35 0.75
N THR A 202 0.60 12.16 1.48
CA THR A 202 1.56 11.66 2.49
C THR A 202 0.95 11.65 3.89
N ASN A 203 1.70 11.12 4.85
CA ASN A 203 1.32 11.17 6.26
C ASN A 203 1.18 12.61 6.78
N GLU A 204 2.03 13.54 6.32
CA GLU A 204 1.99 14.95 6.67
C GLU A 204 0.71 15.62 6.15
N HIS A 205 0.31 15.34 4.91
CA HIS A 205 -0.95 15.81 4.36
C HIS A 205 -2.15 15.29 5.16
N ALA A 206 -2.13 14.01 5.52
CA ALA A 206 -3.19 13.42 6.32
C ALA A 206 -3.27 14.00 7.75
N ALA A 207 -2.13 14.33 8.38
CA ALA A 207 -2.09 15.00 9.67
C ALA A 207 -2.61 16.45 9.59
N GLU A 208 -2.32 17.15 8.48
CA GLU A 208 -2.85 18.48 8.16
C GLU A 208 -4.38 18.42 7.98
N ILE A 209 -4.89 17.49 7.18
CA ILE A 209 -6.34 17.27 7.00
C ILE A 209 -7.02 16.91 8.32
N ALA A 210 -6.42 16.04 9.14
CA ALA A 210 -6.93 15.70 10.47
C ALA A 210 -7.11 16.94 11.36
N SER A 211 -6.15 17.88 11.31
CA SER A 211 -6.28 19.14 12.05
C SER A 211 -7.44 20.00 11.54
N TRP A 212 -7.71 19.99 10.23
CA TRP A 212 -8.84 20.70 9.65
C TRP A 212 -10.20 20.11 10.05
N ILE A 213 -10.30 18.78 10.18
CA ILE A 213 -11.50 18.09 10.68
C ILE A 213 -11.81 18.54 12.12
N ASP A 214 -10.80 18.64 12.98
CA ASP A 214 -10.95 19.10 14.37
C ASP A 214 -10.99 20.64 14.54
N ASN A 215 -11.00 21.40 13.44
CA ASN A 215 -10.92 22.87 13.46
C ASN A 215 -9.71 23.43 14.23
N LYS A 216 -8.57 22.72 14.19
CA LYS A 216 -7.32 23.16 14.82
C LYS A 216 -6.52 24.08 13.92
N GLU A 217 -5.93 25.13 14.51
CA GLU A 217 -4.95 26.00 13.84
C GLU A 217 -3.60 25.31 13.69
N VAL A 218 -3.20 24.53 14.70
CA VAL A 218 -1.92 23.80 14.72
C VAL A 218 -2.13 22.39 14.17
N THR A 219 -1.37 22.06 13.14
CA THR A 219 -1.35 20.73 12.54
C THR A 219 -0.95 19.68 13.56
N TYR A 220 -1.62 18.52 13.52
CA TYR A 220 -1.19 17.38 14.32
C TYR A 220 0.22 16.95 13.93
N GLU A 221 1.03 16.57 14.91
CA GLU A 221 2.20 15.76 14.61
C GLU A 221 1.74 14.46 13.94
N VAL A 222 2.45 14.01 12.92
CA VAL A 222 2.10 12.82 12.13
C VAL A 222 1.70 11.64 13.03
N ASN A 223 2.55 11.30 14.00
CA ASN A 223 2.34 10.16 14.89
C ASN A 223 1.22 10.35 15.91
N ASN A 224 0.77 11.59 16.13
CA ASN A 224 -0.32 11.94 17.04
C ASN A 224 -1.64 12.21 16.30
N ASN A 225 -1.74 11.81 15.03
CA ASN A 225 -2.99 11.92 14.27
C ASN A 225 -4.10 11.06 14.92
N PRO A 226 -5.22 11.68 15.38
CA PRO A 226 -6.29 10.98 16.09
C PRO A 226 -7.22 10.19 15.17
N TYR A 227 -7.00 10.25 13.85
CA TYR A 227 -7.83 9.58 12.87
C TYR A 227 -7.11 8.44 12.16
N GLU A 228 -7.90 7.47 11.71
CA GLU A 228 -7.54 6.45 10.75
C GLU A 228 -8.14 6.80 9.39
N PHE A 229 -7.34 6.67 8.35
CA PHE A 229 -7.70 6.97 6.97
C PHE A 229 -7.85 5.65 6.22
N ASN A 230 -9.07 5.09 6.23
CA ASN A 230 -9.33 3.80 5.60
C ASN A 230 -9.60 3.99 4.10
N LEU A 231 -8.65 3.62 3.24
CA LEU A 231 -8.82 3.71 1.78
C LEU A 231 -9.94 2.76 1.31
N ILE A 232 -11.04 3.31 0.82
CA ILE A 232 -12.19 2.52 0.34
C ILE A 232 -12.33 2.51 -1.19
N LEU A 233 -11.76 3.50 -1.88
CA LEU A 233 -11.75 3.58 -3.33
C LEU A 233 -10.44 4.22 -3.82
N ARG A 234 -9.84 3.65 -4.86
CA ARG A 234 -8.76 4.27 -5.66
C ARG A 234 -9.08 4.08 -7.14
N GLY A 235 -9.08 5.16 -7.92
CA GLY A 235 -9.42 5.13 -9.35
C GLY A 235 -8.60 4.11 -10.13
N SER A 236 -7.27 4.13 -9.96
CA SER A 236 -6.35 3.17 -10.61
C SER A 236 -6.52 1.70 -10.17
N ARG A 237 -7.17 1.43 -9.02
CA ARG A 237 -7.42 0.07 -8.51
C ARG A 237 -8.83 -0.42 -8.85
N ASP A 238 -9.83 0.42 -8.64
CA ASP A 238 -11.24 0.03 -8.60
C ASP A 238 -12.02 0.47 -9.86
N GLY A 239 -11.48 1.42 -10.62
CA GLY A 239 -12.11 2.10 -11.75
C GLY A 239 -12.48 3.55 -11.45
N PHE A 240 -12.61 4.36 -12.50
CA PHE A 240 -12.87 5.80 -12.43
C PHE A 240 -14.34 6.18 -12.63
N GLU A 241 -15.18 5.19 -12.93
CA GLU A 241 -16.57 5.41 -13.31
C GLU A 241 -17.42 5.77 -12.09
N ARG A 242 -18.44 6.60 -12.31
CA ARG A 242 -19.39 7.01 -11.25
C ARG A 242 -20.02 5.83 -10.50
N ASP A 243 -20.22 4.71 -11.20
CA ASP A 243 -20.87 3.53 -10.63
C ASP A 243 -19.95 2.88 -9.58
N LYS A 244 -18.62 2.96 -9.75
CA LYS A 244 -17.65 2.50 -8.75
C LYS A 244 -17.74 3.35 -7.48
N PHE A 245 -17.85 4.66 -7.64
CA PHE A 245 -18.05 5.57 -6.51
C PHE A 245 -19.33 5.21 -5.74
N TRP A 246 -20.47 5.07 -6.41
CA TRP A 246 -21.73 4.74 -5.74
C TRP A 246 -21.69 3.38 -5.05
N ASN A 247 -21.15 2.36 -5.71
CA ASN A 247 -21.07 1.01 -5.12
C ASN A 247 -20.23 0.97 -3.84
N LEU A 248 -19.17 1.78 -3.74
CA LEU A 248 -18.23 1.75 -2.61
C LEU A 248 -18.50 2.81 -1.53
N CYS A 249 -19.15 3.92 -1.90
CA CYS A 249 -19.28 5.12 -1.05
C CYS A 249 -20.73 5.48 -0.66
N ASP A 250 -21.77 4.91 -1.28
CA ASP A 250 -23.16 5.26 -0.98
C ASP A 250 -23.47 5.13 0.51
N LYS A 251 -24.08 6.17 1.09
CA LYS A 251 -24.48 6.30 2.50
C LYS A 251 -23.35 6.21 3.53
N LYS A 252 -22.09 6.10 3.11
CA LYS A 252 -20.95 6.14 4.03
C LYS A 252 -20.67 7.57 4.45
N LYS A 253 -20.42 7.75 5.74
CA LYS A 253 -20.11 9.04 6.39
C LYS A 253 -18.61 9.25 6.55
N ASN A 254 -18.23 10.48 6.86
CA ASN A 254 -16.84 10.90 7.08
C ASN A 254 -15.92 10.54 5.91
N LEU A 255 -16.34 10.93 4.71
CA LEU A 255 -15.61 10.61 3.49
C LEU A 255 -14.69 11.75 3.11
N LEU A 256 -13.41 11.44 2.96
CA LEU A 256 -12.40 12.32 2.41
C LEU A 256 -12.12 11.91 0.97
N VAL A 257 -12.17 12.87 0.05
CA VAL A 257 -11.83 12.69 -1.36
C VAL A 257 -10.53 13.44 -1.63
N VAL A 258 -9.57 12.80 -2.29
CA VAL A 258 -8.34 13.43 -2.80
C VAL A 258 -8.15 13.10 -4.26
N VAL A 259 -7.68 14.07 -5.03
CA VAL A 259 -7.60 14.03 -6.49
C VAL A 259 -6.23 14.55 -6.91
N LYS A 260 -5.51 13.77 -7.71
CA LYS A 260 -4.26 14.17 -8.35
C LYS A 260 -4.53 14.70 -9.75
N VAL A 261 -4.31 15.99 -9.98
CA VAL A 261 -4.54 16.61 -11.29
C VAL A 261 -3.46 16.15 -12.27
N LYS A 262 -3.90 15.73 -13.46
CA LYS A 262 -3.03 15.17 -14.49
C LYS A 262 -1.93 16.15 -14.92
N ASP A 263 -0.71 15.64 -15.07
CA ASP A 263 0.47 16.37 -15.55
C ASP A 263 0.84 17.61 -14.70
N THR A 264 0.43 17.66 -13.43
CA THR A 264 0.75 18.77 -12.51
C THR A 264 1.08 18.29 -11.10
N ASP A 265 1.64 19.19 -10.28
CA ASP A 265 1.80 18.96 -8.85
C ASP A 265 0.50 19.17 -8.04
N GLU A 266 -0.62 19.60 -8.66
CA GLU A 266 -1.84 19.95 -7.93
C GLU A 266 -2.52 18.72 -7.30
N ILE A 267 -2.78 18.80 -6.00
CA ILE A 267 -3.64 17.86 -5.27
C ILE A 267 -4.82 18.65 -4.69
N LEU A 268 -6.02 18.23 -5.04
CA LEU A 268 -7.28 18.84 -4.64
C LEU A 268 -8.12 17.83 -3.87
N GLY A 269 -9.08 18.30 -3.08
CA GLY A 269 -9.94 17.38 -2.36
C GLY A 269 -11.05 18.04 -1.57
N GLY A 270 -11.79 17.21 -0.84
CA GLY A 270 -12.83 17.68 0.06
C GLY A 270 -13.25 16.61 1.06
N TYR A 271 -13.72 17.07 2.22
CA TYR A 271 -14.22 16.24 3.30
C TYR A 271 -15.73 16.42 3.46
N ASN A 272 -16.45 15.31 3.40
CA ASN A 272 -17.89 15.24 3.61
C ASN A 272 -18.21 14.38 4.84
N PRO A 273 -18.60 15.00 5.97
CA PRO A 273 -18.93 14.28 7.21
C PRO A 273 -20.24 13.47 7.10
N ILE A 274 -21.19 13.91 6.28
CA ILE A 274 -22.54 13.34 6.24
C ILE A 274 -22.72 12.27 5.15
N GLY A 275 -21.76 12.14 4.25
CA GLY A 275 -21.79 11.19 3.13
C GLY A 275 -22.59 11.67 1.92
N TRP A 276 -22.57 10.87 0.85
CA TRP A 276 -23.44 11.04 -0.31
C TRP A 276 -24.51 9.95 -0.32
N ASN A 277 -25.68 10.28 -0.84
CA ASN A 277 -26.78 9.35 -0.94
C ASN A 277 -27.42 9.44 -2.33
N CYS A 278 -27.35 8.35 -3.09
CA CYS A 278 -27.87 8.30 -4.46
C CYS A 278 -29.38 8.55 -4.54
N PHE A 279 -30.14 8.25 -3.48
CA PHE A 279 -31.58 8.49 -3.39
C PHE A 279 -31.94 9.98 -3.24
N TYR A 280 -30.98 10.83 -2.90
CA TYR A 280 -31.18 12.29 -2.78
C TYR A 280 -30.73 13.06 -4.02
N SER A 281 -30.53 12.40 -5.16
CA SER A 281 -30.15 13.06 -6.41
C SER A 281 -31.07 14.26 -6.71
N GLY A 282 -30.47 15.42 -6.96
CA GLY A 282 -31.15 16.70 -7.17
C GLY A 282 -31.31 17.57 -5.92
N TRP A 283 -31.02 17.04 -4.72
CA TRP A 283 -31.18 17.74 -3.44
C TRP A 283 -29.86 18.09 -2.79
N TYR A 284 -29.88 19.18 -2.02
CA TYR A 284 -28.75 19.57 -1.17
C TYR A 284 -28.86 18.92 0.21
N SER A 285 -27.72 18.51 0.74
CA SER A 285 -27.58 18.07 2.13
C SER A 285 -26.87 19.13 2.96
N THR A 286 -27.36 19.33 4.19
CA THR A 286 -26.89 20.40 5.08
C THR A 286 -25.76 19.92 6.00
N THR A 287 -24.63 20.64 6.04
CA THR A 287 -23.56 20.45 7.05
C THR A 287 -22.71 21.71 7.19
N ASN A 288 -22.20 21.96 8.39
CA ASN A 288 -21.23 23.04 8.69
C ASN A 288 -19.78 22.55 8.68
N ASP A 289 -19.55 21.23 8.73
CA ASP A 289 -18.23 20.65 8.98
C ASP A 289 -17.55 20.18 7.68
N SER A 290 -18.18 20.42 6.53
CA SER A 290 -17.59 20.14 5.23
C SER A 290 -16.62 21.24 4.80
N PHE A 291 -15.54 20.82 4.13
CA PHE A 291 -14.55 21.72 3.55
C PHE A 291 -13.98 21.11 2.27
N ILE A 292 -13.52 21.97 1.37
CA ILE A 292 -12.74 21.63 0.20
C ILE A 292 -11.34 22.23 0.32
N PHE A 293 -10.35 21.67 -0.38
CA PHE A 293 -8.97 22.11 -0.21
C PHE A 293 -8.08 21.90 -1.43
N SER A 294 -6.93 22.56 -1.38
CA SER A 294 -5.75 22.28 -2.18
C SER A 294 -4.54 22.09 -1.25
N LEU A 295 -3.74 21.06 -1.50
CA LEU A 295 -2.56 20.74 -0.68
C LEU A 295 -1.27 21.31 -1.28
N LYS A 296 -0.31 21.61 -0.40
CA LYS A 296 1.09 21.79 -0.79
C LYS A 296 1.61 20.50 -1.40
N ASN A 297 2.33 20.57 -2.52
CA ASN A 297 2.93 19.39 -3.15
C ASN A 297 3.92 19.83 -4.24
N GLY A 298 5.07 19.17 -4.33
CA GLY A 298 6.11 19.49 -5.32
C GLY A 298 6.46 20.99 -5.32
N ASN A 299 6.18 21.67 -6.43
CA ASN A 299 6.44 23.11 -6.59
C ASN A 299 5.42 24.02 -5.87
N ILE A 300 4.28 23.49 -5.41
CA ILE A 300 3.22 24.24 -4.73
C ILE A 300 3.55 24.31 -3.23
N LYS A 301 3.84 25.52 -2.74
CA LYS A 301 4.32 25.73 -1.36
C LYS A 301 3.22 25.98 -0.32
N ASN A 302 2.05 26.42 -0.75
CA ASN A 302 0.95 26.81 0.13
C ASN A 302 -0.24 25.85 -0.01
N HIS A 303 -0.93 25.55 1.09
CA HIS A 303 -2.24 24.92 1.06
C HIS A 303 -3.35 25.97 0.98
N ILE A 304 -4.54 25.54 0.57
CA ILE A 304 -5.79 26.30 0.68
C ILE A 304 -6.80 25.42 1.39
N LEU A 305 -7.26 25.84 2.56
CA LEU A 305 -8.45 25.29 3.20
C LEU A 305 -9.62 26.22 2.92
N SER A 306 -10.73 25.65 2.46
CA SER A 306 -11.95 26.37 2.13
C SER A 306 -13.14 25.71 2.82
N ARG A 307 -13.62 26.33 3.91
CA ARG A 307 -14.79 25.87 4.67
C ARG A 307 -16.11 26.31 4.04
N VAL A 308 -17.15 25.54 4.29
CA VAL A 308 -18.52 25.89 3.87
C VAL A 308 -18.99 27.17 4.56
N THR A 309 -19.56 28.09 3.79
CA THR A 309 -20.19 29.33 4.30
C THR A 309 -21.72 29.25 4.29
N LYS A 310 -22.29 28.46 3.37
CA LYS A 310 -23.74 28.23 3.27
C LYS A 310 -24.07 26.75 3.49
N ALA A 311 -24.24 26.39 4.76
CA ALA A 311 -24.45 25.02 5.22
C ALA A 311 -25.55 24.27 4.47
N SER A 312 -26.68 24.94 4.16
CA SER A 312 -27.83 24.36 3.46
C SER A 312 -27.52 23.85 2.04
N ASN A 313 -26.38 24.26 1.48
CA ASN A 313 -25.94 23.93 0.13
C ASN A 313 -24.60 23.18 0.12
N ALA A 314 -24.11 22.73 1.27
CA ALA A 314 -22.77 22.18 1.44
C ALA A 314 -22.45 21.02 0.49
N ILE A 315 -23.40 20.10 0.32
CA ILE A 315 -23.25 18.90 -0.51
C ILE A 315 -24.42 18.85 -1.48
N TYR A 316 -24.13 18.82 -2.78
CA TYR A 316 -25.14 18.56 -3.80
C TYR A 316 -25.12 17.08 -4.16
N ASN A 317 -26.23 16.38 -3.94
CA ASN A 317 -26.32 14.98 -4.37
C ASN A 317 -26.69 14.97 -5.84
N THR A 318 -25.78 14.51 -6.68
CA THR A 318 -25.96 14.40 -8.13
C THR A 318 -25.97 12.93 -8.53
N SER A 319 -26.56 12.56 -9.67
CA SER A 319 -26.43 11.20 -10.20
C SER A 319 -25.02 10.89 -10.73
N TYR A 320 -24.18 11.91 -10.91
CA TYR A 320 -22.82 11.80 -11.44
C TYR A 320 -21.74 11.52 -10.38
N GLY A 321 -22.11 11.26 -9.12
CA GLY A 321 -21.16 10.94 -8.05
C GLY A 321 -21.01 12.07 -7.03
N LEU A 322 -19.77 12.32 -6.60
CA LEU A 322 -19.47 13.30 -5.56
C LEU A 322 -19.53 14.75 -6.08
N ASN A 323 -20.11 15.63 -5.27
CA ASN A 323 -20.18 17.06 -5.55
C ASN A 323 -20.28 17.84 -4.23
N PHE A 324 -19.40 18.83 -4.10
CA PHE A 324 -19.35 19.80 -3.01
C PHE A 324 -19.92 21.13 -3.50
N GLY A 325 -20.85 21.66 -2.72
CA GLY A 325 -21.40 22.99 -2.92
C GLY A 325 -22.38 23.07 -4.07
N CYS A 326 -22.53 24.25 -4.63
CA CYS A 326 -23.31 24.49 -5.84
C CYS A 326 -22.38 24.37 -7.05
N TYR A 327 -21.84 23.16 -7.24
CA TYR A 327 -20.80 22.88 -8.23
C TYR A 327 -19.48 23.63 -7.96
N ASP A 328 -19.10 23.81 -6.70
CA ASP A 328 -17.82 24.41 -6.32
C ASP A 328 -16.66 23.44 -6.65
N PHE A 329 -16.82 22.16 -6.32
CA PHE A 329 -15.85 21.08 -6.63
C PHE A 329 -16.56 19.73 -6.76
N GLY A 330 -16.30 18.98 -7.82
CA GLY A 330 -16.91 17.66 -7.98
C GLY A 330 -16.51 16.89 -9.22
N MET A 331 -17.09 15.70 -9.37
CA MET A 331 -16.87 14.83 -10.52
C MET A 331 -17.74 15.26 -11.70
N LYS A 332 -17.17 15.28 -12.92
CA LYS A 332 -17.89 15.64 -14.15
C LYS A 332 -18.29 14.38 -14.93
N GLU A 333 -17.26 13.67 -15.40
CA GLU A 333 -17.31 12.47 -16.23
C GLU A 333 -16.19 11.53 -15.78
N ASP A 334 -16.07 10.37 -16.40
CA ASP A 334 -14.98 9.43 -16.13
C ASP A 334 -13.63 10.14 -16.29
N HIS A 335 -12.74 9.94 -15.31
CA HIS A 335 -11.39 10.56 -15.27
C HIS A 335 -11.37 12.11 -15.27
N SER A 336 -12.47 12.79 -14.94
CA SER A 336 -12.48 14.25 -14.89
C SER A 336 -13.25 14.85 -13.73
N PHE A 337 -12.69 15.93 -13.20
CA PHE A 337 -13.25 16.73 -12.12
C PHE A 337 -13.40 18.17 -12.60
N TYR A 338 -14.14 18.98 -11.85
CA TYR A 338 -14.22 20.41 -12.07
C TYR A 338 -14.04 21.18 -10.77
N VAL A 339 -13.54 22.40 -10.89
CA VAL A 339 -13.58 23.43 -9.84
C VAL A 339 -14.19 24.66 -10.48
N ASN A 340 -15.22 25.24 -9.88
CA ASN A 340 -15.78 26.52 -10.32
C ASN A 340 -15.47 27.63 -9.33
N SER A 341 -15.94 28.84 -9.63
CA SER A 341 -15.92 29.95 -8.68
C SER A 341 -16.62 29.55 -7.39
N SER A 342 -16.05 29.97 -6.27
CA SER A 342 -16.57 29.65 -4.93
C SER A 342 -17.93 30.32 -4.73
N PHE A 343 -19.00 29.53 -4.60
CA PHE A 343 -20.36 30.00 -4.31
C PHE A 343 -20.80 29.63 -2.89
N VAL A 344 -20.44 28.44 -2.45
CA VAL A 344 -20.86 27.85 -1.17
C VAL A 344 -19.70 27.72 -0.19
N TYR A 345 -18.47 27.57 -0.70
CA TYR A 345 -17.25 27.54 0.11
C TYR A 345 -16.58 28.92 0.13
N GLU A 346 -15.74 29.19 1.13
CA GLU A 346 -15.16 30.54 1.35
C GLU A 346 -14.11 30.97 0.31
N LYS A 347 -13.35 30.01 -0.23
CA LYS A 347 -12.17 30.24 -1.08
C LYS A 347 -12.19 29.31 -2.28
N GLN A 348 -11.73 29.86 -3.40
CA GLN A 348 -11.43 29.05 -4.57
C GLN A 348 -10.16 28.23 -4.31
N ILE A 349 -10.24 26.91 -4.52
CA ILE A 349 -9.14 25.98 -4.26
C ILE A 349 -8.20 25.77 -5.47
N ARG A 350 -8.54 26.36 -6.62
CA ARG A 350 -7.75 26.25 -7.84
C ARG A 350 -7.75 27.56 -8.61
N LYS A 351 -6.61 27.96 -9.18
CA LYS A 351 -6.47 29.23 -9.93
C LYS A 351 -7.33 29.27 -11.20
N LEU A 352 -7.43 28.15 -11.91
CA LEU A 352 -8.23 28.03 -13.14
C LEU A 352 -9.54 27.31 -12.82
N SER A 353 -10.67 27.99 -13.08
CA SER A 353 -11.99 27.36 -13.06
C SER A 353 -12.22 26.53 -14.32
N GLY A 354 -13.00 25.47 -14.20
CA GLY A 354 -13.41 24.59 -15.28
C GLY A 354 -13.13 23.11 -15.00
N THR A 355 -13.35 22.31 -16.03
CA THR A 355 -13.09 20.87 -16.02
C THR A 355 -11.61 20.57 -16.23
N PHE A 356 -11.11 19.51 -15.62
CA PHE A 356 -9.75 19.02 -15.76
C PHE A 356 -9.66 17.51 -15.63
N SER A 357 -8.64 16.94 -16.28
CA SER A 357 -8.30 15.52 -16.18
C SER A 357 -7.45 15.24 -14.95
N ILE A 358 -7.50 13.99 -14.49
CA ILE A 358 -6.80 13.53 -13.28
C ILE A 358 -5.88 12.35 -13.62
N ASP A 359 -4.80 12.19 -12.85
CA ASP A 359 -3.98 10.96 -12.89
C ASP A 359 -4.64 9.86 -12.05
N ASP A 360 -5.14 10.22 -10.86
CA ASP A 360 -5.85 9.30 -9.96
C ASP A 360 -6.74 10.08 -8.98
N TYR A 361 -7.67 9.38 -8.33
CA TYR A 361 -8.37 9.88 -7.14
C TYR A 361 -8.54 8.76 -6.10
N GLU A 362 -8.55 9.15 -4.83
CA GLU A 362 -8.76 8.23 -3.72
C GLU A 362 -9.89 8.75 -2.81
N VAL A 363 -10.65 7.82 -2.24
CA VAL A 363 -11.66 8.10 -1.22
C VAL A 363 -11.32 7.32 0.04
N PHE A 364 -11.23 8.03 1.15
CA PHE A 364 -10.98 7.47 2.48
C PHE A 364 -12.22 7.60 3.35
N GLN A 365 -12.53 6.55 4.10
CA GLN A 365 -13.44 6.64 5.23
C GLN A 365 -12.65 6.97 6.50
N ILE A 366 -12.90 8.14 7.06
CA ILE A 366 -12.23 8.64 8.25
C ILE A 366 -12.92 8.09 9.51
N LYS A 367 -12.13 7.50 10.40
CA LYS A 367 -12.57 7.01 11.71
C LYS A 367 -11.68 7.59 12.80
N LYS A 368 -12.26 7.94 13.94
CA LYS A 368 -11.46 8.33 15.12
C LYS A 368 -10.89 7.07 15.77
N LYS A 369 -9.61 7.11 16.16
CA LYS A 369 -8.93 6.01 16.87
C LYS A 369 -9.50 5.80 18.27
#